data_AF-A0A430LW53-F1
#
_entry.id   AF-A0A430LW53-F1
#
_cell.length_a   1.000
_cell.length_b   1.000
_cell.length_c   1.000
_cell.angle_alpha   90.00
_cell.angle_beta   90.00
_cell.angle_gamma   90.00
#
_symmetry.space_group_name_H-M   'P 1'
#
loop_
_entity.id
_entity.type
_entity.pdbx_description
1 polymer ?
#
loop_
_entity_poly.entity_id
_entity_poly.type
_entity_poly.pdbx_seq_one_letter_code
_entity_poly.pdbx_strand_id
1 'polypeptide(L)'
;MASSDWAPSSWRSKPIKQSPSYPDPEPLAAAVEELTGLPPLVHPNEIDALKAHLRDVAQGNAFLLQGGDCAELFDYCRQGPIESKIKLLLQMSVVLIWGTNKRVVRIGRMAGQYAKPRSSPTEIVQGKEVPSFKGDIINGFRLEDREITPARLVKAYHYSAATLNYIRAALASGIADLHRPLDWGLGHVRDPELKAKYSAIASSIQQTLRFLQVINARPGELDSVELFTSHEGLLLEYEQALTRLLEKPAPGSRNRSPTPEDGPAPRKEYYDTSAHFIWIGDRTRQIDHAHVEFFRGIANPIGVKVGPTTPASDLLSLLRTLNPDREPGKITLITRYGAGKVRELLPTHIRAVEDSEYRRTVVWQCDPMHGNTLSTDTGIKTRRFGDIYRELEETLRIHKEEGSYLGGMHLELTGDAVTECLGGSEGLDEDDLSTNYTSFCDPRLNEKQALELAFLVADHFSREQKKESS
;
A
#
# COMPACT_ATOMS: atom_id res chain seq x y z
N MET A 1 -27.52 13.12 3.87
CA MET A 1 -28.17 12.33 2.80
C MET A 1 -27.20 12.32 1.64
N ALA A 2 -26.62 11.17 1.30
CA ALA A 2 -25.68 11.05 0.18
C ALA A 2 -26.39 11.44 -1.12
N SER A 3 -25.72 12.21 -1.99
CA SER A 3 -26.28 12.70 -3.26
C SER A 3 -26.89 11.54 -4.06
N SER A 4 -28.13 11.71 -4.52
CA SER A 4 -28.82 10.80 -5.46
C SER A 4 -28.12 10.61 -6.81
N ASP A 5 -26.99 11.28 -7.04
CA ASP A 5 -26.42 11.50 -8.37
C ASP A 5 -25.13 10.71 -8.63
N TRP A 6 -24.67 9.86 -7.70
CA TRP A 6 -23.50 9.01 -7.92
C TRP A 6 -23.89 7.62 -8.42
N ALA A 7 -23.17 7.15 -9.44
CA ALA A 7 -23.17 5.76 -9.89
C ALA A 7 -21.73 5.35 -10.21
N PRO A 8 -21.41 4.05 -10.29
CA PRO A 8 -20.07 3.59 -10.68
C PRO A 8 -19.57 4.15 -12.01
N SER A 9 -20.47 4.59 -12.91
CA SER A 9 -20.14 5.18 -14.21
C SER A 9 -20.06 6.71 -14.23
N SER A 10 -20.38 7.40 -13.12
CA SER A 10 -20.42 8.87 -13.02
C SER A 10 -19.11 9.55 -13.41
N TRP A 11 -17.97 8.89 -13.17
CA TRP A 11 -16.63 9.36 -13.53
C TRP A 11 -16.46 9.61 -15.03
N ARG A 12 -17.22 8.93 -15.89
CA ARG A 12 -17.13 9.07 -17.36
C ARG A 12 -17.54 10.46 -17.85
N SER A 13 -18.28 11.21 -17.03
CA SER A 13 -18.66 12.60 -17.30
C SER A 13 -17.59 13.62 -16.91
N LYS A 14 -16.50 13.18 -16.27
CA LYS A 14 -15.43 14.04 -15.76
C LYS A 14 -14.17 13.95 -16.61
N PRO A 15 -13.33 15.00 -16.62
CA PRO A 15 -11.99 14.90 -17.19
C PRO A 15 -11.18 13.79 -16.52
N ILE A 16 -10.37 13.06 -17.28
CA ILE A 16 -9.53 11.96 -16.79
C ILE A 16 -8.07 12.16 -17.19
N LYS A 17 -7.15 11.81 -16.29
CA LYS A 17 -5.70 11.77 -16.55
C LYS A 17 -5.23 10.33 -16.55
N GLN A 18 -4.12 10.06 -17.24
CA GLN A 18 -3.43 8.75 -17.24
C GLN A 18 -4.25 7.56 -17.80
N SER A 19 -5.44 7.81 -18.36
CA SER A 19 -6.21 6.77 -19.06
C SER A 19 -5.48 6.31 -20.33
N PRO A 20 -5.42 4.99 -20.61
CA PRO A 20 -4.97 4.48 -21.90
C PRO A 20 -5.91 4.94 -23.02
N SER A 21 -5.34 5.16 -24.21
CA SER A 21 -6.11 5.43 -25.43
C SER A 21 -6.30 4.11 -26.18
N TYR A 22 -7.43 3.45 -25.96
CA TYR A 22 -7.78 2.23 -26.69
C TYR A 22 -8.16 2.57 -28.13
N PRO A 23 -7.52 1.97 -29.16
CA PRO A 23 -7.81 2.29 -30.56
C PRO A 23 -9.25 1.94 -30.97
N ASP A 24 -9.78 0.85 -30.42
CA ASP A 24 -11.11 0.34 -30.69
C ASP A 24 -11.90 0.20 -29.37
N PRO A 25 -13.08 0.85 -29.25
CA PRO A 25 -13.92 0.75 -28.07
C PRO A 25 -14.62 -0.62 -27.92
N GLU A 26 -14.82 -1.41 -28.97
CA GLU A 26 -15.58 -2.67 -28.88
C GLU A 26 -14.87 -3.73 -28.03
N PRO A 27 -13.57 -4.05 -28.23
CA PRO A 27 -12.89 -5.03 -27.39
C PRO A 27 -12.75 -4.57 -25.92
N LEU A 28 -12.74 -3.26 -25.69
CA LEU A 28 -12.78 -2.70 -24.33
C LEU A 28 -14.13 -2.94 -23.67
N ALA A 29 -15.23 -2.66 -24.38
CA ALA A 29 -16.57 -2.90 -23.87
C ALA A 29 -16.78 -4.40 -23.55
N ALA A 30 -16.35 -5.30 -24.44
CA ALA A 30 -16.42 -6.74 -24.23
C ALA A 30 -15.63 -7.19 -22.97
N ALA A 31 -14.40 -6.70 -22.79
CA ALA A 31 -13.59 -7.01 -21.61
C ALA A 31 -14.24 -6.48 -20.31
N VAL A 32 -14.83 -5.29 -20.34
CA VAL A 32 -15.54 -4.70 -19.19
C VAL A 32 -16.82 -5.47 -18.86
N GLU A 33 -17.57 -5.91 -19.86
CA GLU A 33 -18.76 -6.75 -19.68
C GLU A 33 -18.40 -8.10 -19.06
N GLU A 34 -17.34 -8.75 -19.54
CA GLU A 34 -16.83 -10.00 -18.97
C GLU A 34 -16.45 -9.81 -17.49
N LEU A 35 -15.64 -8.80 -17.17
CA LEU A 35 -15.26 -8.48 -15.78
C LEU A 35 -16.47 -8.21 -14.87
N THR A 36 -17.51 -7.57 -15.40
CA THR A 36 -18.73 -7.27 -14.64
C THR A 36 -19.46 -8.56 -14.23
N GLY A 37 -19.38 -9.61 -15.05
CA GLY A 37 -19.96 -10.93 -14.77
C GLY A 37 -19.12 -11.80 -13.81
N LEU A 38 -17.86 -11.44 -13.55
CA LEU A 38 -16.97 -12.22 -12.70
C LEU A 38 -17.21 -11.96 -11.20
N PRO A 39 -16.92 -12.96 -10.32
CA PRO A 39 -17.04 -12.81 -8.87
C PRO A 39 -16.19 -11.66 -8.29
N PRO A 40 -16.63 -11.06 -7.17
CA PRO A 40 -15.79 -10.17 -6.37
C PRO A 40 -14.45 -10.80 -5.95
N LEU A 41 -13.35 -10.05 -5.91
CA LEU A 41 -12.08 -10.55 -5.35
C LEU A 41 -12.08 -10.51 -3.82
N VAL A 42 -12.74 -9.52 -3.23
CA VAL A 42 -12.83 -9.34 -1.77
C VAL A 42 -14.28 -9.12 -1.32
N HIS A 43 -14.58 -9.52 -0.09
CA HIS A 43 -15.93 -9.38 0.47
C HIS A 43 -16.08 -8.08 1.30
N PRO A 44 -17.26 -7.42 1.33
CA PRO A 44 -17.51 -6.22 2.15
C PRO A 44 -17.12 -6.34 3.63
N ASN A 45 -17.35 -7.51 4.25
CA ASN A 45 -16.92 -7.78 5.63
C ASN A 45 -15.41 -7.52 5.85
N GLU A 46 -14.58 -7.86 4.86
CA GLU A 46 -13.12 -7.71 4.94
C GLU A 46 -12.71 -6.25 4.73
N ILE A 47 -13.40 -5.56 3.82
CA ILE A 47 -13.21 -4.12 3.57
C ILE A 47 -13.55 -3.31 4.82
N ASP A 48 -14.68 -3.60 5.47
CA ASP A 48 -15.09 -2.90 6.68
C ASP A 48 -14.26 -3.31 7.91
N ALA A 49 -13.74 -4.54 7.96
CA ALA A 49 -12.73 -4.92 8.94
C ALA A 49 -11.45 -4.08 8.78
N LEU A 50 -10.92 -3.94 7.56
CA LEU A 50 -9.78 -3.07 7.29
C LEU A 50 -10.05 -1.63 7.69
N LYS A 51 -11.24 -1.09 7.36
CA LYS A 51 -11.62 0.27 7.75
C LYS A 51 -11.64 0.45 9.27
N ALA A 52 -12.12 -0.55 10.01
CA ALA A 52 -12.06 -0.55 11.47
C ALA A 52 -10.61 -0.57 12.00
N HIS A 53 -9.71 -1.34 11.38
CA HIS A 53 -8.29 -1.31 11.72
C HIS A 53 -7.65 0.05 11.42
N LEU A 54 -7.99 0.68 10.30
CA LEU A 54 -7.49 2.01 9.93
C LEU A 54 -8.05 3.11 10.83
N ARG A 55 -9.25 2.95 11.39
CA ARG A 55 -9.73 3.82 12.48
C ARG A 55 -8.81 3.73 13.69
N ASP A 56 -8.40 2.53 14.09
CA ASP A 56 -7.49 2.35 15.22
C ASP A 56 -6.12 3.00 14.92
N VAL A 57 -5.66 2.94 13.66
CA VAL A 57 -4.45 3.65 13.22
C VAL A 57 -4.64 5.17 13.32
N ALA A 58 -5.73 5.73 12.79
CA ALA A 58 -6.02 7.17 12.83
C ALA A 58 -6.07 7.72 14.28
N GLN A 59 -6.48 6.87 15.23
CA GLN A 59 -6.57 7.21 16.65
C GLN A 59 -5.27 6.99 17.44
N GLY A 60 -4.22 6.47 16.81
CA GLY A 60 -2.94 6.19 17.49
C GLY A 60 -2.87 4.85 18.21
N ASN A 61 -3.82 3.93 17.99
CA ASN A 61 -3.90 2.63 18.67
C ASN A 61 -3.22 1.49 17.87
N ALA A 62 -2.94 1.72 16.59
CA ALA A 62 -2.27 0.77 15.70
C ALA A 62 -1.26 1.48 14.77
N PHE A 63 -0.42 0.70 14.11
CA PHE A 63 0.51 1.19 13.09
C PHE A 63 0.26 0.45 11.76
N LEU A 64 0.31 1.16 10.64
CA LEU A 64 0.06 0.63 9.30
C LEU A 64 1.38 0.32 8.60
N LEU A 65 1.53 -0.92 8.14
CA LEU A 65 2.57 -1.34 7.21
C LEU A 65 1.91 -1.69 5.88
N GLN A 66 2.15 -0.86 4.86
CA GLN A 66 1.78 -1.16 3.48
C GLN A 66 3.03 -1.38 2.64
N GLY A 67 3.11 -2.49 1.92
CA GLY A 67 4.30 -2.81 1.14
C GLY A 67 4.10 -3.87 0.06
N GLY A 68 4.97 -3.86 -0.94
CA GLY A 68 4.99 -4.84 -2.03
C GLY A 68 5.57 -4.22 -3.30
N ASP A 69 5.25 -4.79 -4.45
CA ASP A 69 5.86 -4.37 -5.70
C ASP A 69 5.46 -2.93 -6.09
N CYS A 70 6.36 -2.28 -6.83
CA CYS A 70 6.05 -1.03 -7.51
C CYS A 70 4.92 -1.22 -8.53
N ALA A 71 5.11 -2.20 -9.42
CA ALA A 71 4.12 -2.72 -10.35
C ALA A 71 4.27 -4.25 -10.35
N GLU A 72 3.17 -4.96 -10.14
CA GLU A 72 3.16 -6.41 -10.31
C GLU A 72 3.26 -6.76 -11.80
N LEU A 73 3.88 -7.90 -12.08
CA LEU A 73 3.82 -8.54 -13.38
C LEU A 73 2.97 -9.80 -13.28
N PHE A 74 2.37 -10.21 -14.39
CA PHE A 74 1.70 -11.50 -14.48
C PHE A 74 2.65 -12.66 -14.15
N ASP A 75 3.92 -12.52 -14.53
CA ASP A 75 4.98 -13.48 -14.18
C ASP A 75 5.29 -13.58 -12.68
N TYR A 76 4.90 -12.58 -11.87
CA TYR A 76 5.08 -12.61 -10.43
C TYR A 76 4.00 -13.43 -9.73
N CYS A 77 2.95 -13.87 -10.43
CA CYS A 77 1.95 -14.81 -9.92
C CYS A 77 2.53 -16.23 -9.84
N ARG A 78 3.52 -16.41 -8.98
CA ARG A 78 4.23 -17.66 -8.71
C ARG A 78 4.42 -17.80 -7.19
N GLN A 79 4.47 -19.03 -6.72
CA GLN A 79 4.61 -19.34 -5.29
C GLN A 79 5.77 -18.57 -4.63
N GLY A 80 6.99 -18.65 -5.19
CA GLY A 80 8.18 -18.01 -4.62
C GLY A 80 8.03 -16.50 -4.38
N PRO A 81 7.78 -15.69 -5.41
CA PRO A 81 7.59 -14.24 -5.27
C PRO A 81 6.45 -13.85 -4.32
N ILE A 82 5.33 -14.59 -4.33
CA ILE A 82 4.20 -14.31 -3.41
C ILE A 82 4.60 -14.59 -1.96
N GLU A 83 5.16 -15.78 -1.68
CA GLU A 83 5.60 -16.16 -0.34
C GLU A 83 6.70 -15.23 0.19
N SER A 84 7.66 -14.86 -0.65
CA SER A 84 8.76 -13.94 -0.36
C SER A 84 8.23 -12.60 0.16
N LYS A 85 7.27 -11.99 -0.55
CA LYS A 85 6.63 -10.74 -0.12
C LYS A 85 5.83 -10.89 1.18
N ILE A 86 5.07 -11.97 1.33
CA ILE A 86 4.32 -12.24 2.57
C ILE A 86 5.31 -12.33 3.74
N LYS A 87 6.34 -13.17 3.64
CA LYS A 87 7.36 -13.36 4.69
C LYS A 87 8.01 -12.04 5.09
N LEU A 88 8.41 -11.22 4.12
CA LEU A 88 9.02 -9.92 4.39
C LEU A 88 8.06 -8.98 5.15
N LEU A 89 6.81 -8.86 4.71
CA LEU A 89 5.81 -8.05 5.44
C LEU A 89 5.60 -8.55 6.87
N LEU A 90 5.61 -9.87 7.09
CA LEU A 90 5.47 -10.47 8.41
C LEU A 90 6.69 -10.22 9.29
N GLN A 91 7.90 -10.40 8.77
CA GLN A 91 9.15 -10.10 9.47
C GLN A 91 9.18 -8.63 9.91
N MET A 92 8.94 -7.69 8.99
CA MET A 92 8.87 -6.27 9.31
C MET A 92 7.81 -5.97 10.39
N SER A 93 6.65 -6.62 10.30
CA SER A 93 5.57 -6.42 11.27
C SER A 93 5.98 -6.82 12.68
N VAL A 94 6.71 -7.92 12.86
CA VAL A 94 7.16 -8.37 14.18
C VAL A 94 8.13 -7.36 14.80
N VAL A 95 9.06 -6.82 14.00
CA VAL A 95 9.98 -5.76 14.43
C VAL A 95 9.23 -4.48 14.82
N LEU A 96 8.24 -4.08 14.01
CA LEU A 96 7.42 -2.89 14.28
C LEU A 96 6.53 -3.06 15.51
N ILE A 97 5.92 -4.23 15.73
CA ILE A 97 5.13 -4.52 16.95
C ILE A 97 6.01 -4.35 18.18
N TRP A 98 7.22 -4.93 18.15
CA TRP A 98 8.17 -4.82 19.26
C TRP A 98 8.55 -3.36 19.55
N GLY A 99 8.86 -2.56 18.53
CA GLY A 99 9.30 -1.18 18.72
C GLY A 99 8.20 -0.18 19.04
N THR A 100 7.03 -0.33 18.40
CA THR A 100 5.90 0.58 18.57
C THR A 100 5.05 0.25 19.81
N ASN A 101 5.12 -0.99 20.30
CA ASN A 101 4.19 -1.56 21.27
C ASN A 101 2.71 -1.40 20.84
N LYS A 102 2.45 -1.50 19.53
CA LYS A 102 1.12 -1.38 18.92
C LYS A 102 0.85 -2.54 17.97
N ARG A 103 -0.43 -2.80 17.69
CA ARG A 103 -0.83 -3.74 16.63
C ARG A 103 -0.39 -3.19 15.27
N VAL A 104 0.07 -4.06 14.38
CA VAL A 104 0.42 -3.70 13.00
C VAL A 104 -0.68 -4.18 12.04
N VAL A 105 -1.27 -3.24 11.31
CA VAL A 105 -2.19 -3.47 10.19
C VAL A 105 -1.36 -3.68 8.93
N ARG A 106 -1.60 -4.77 8.20
CA ARG A 106 -0.78 -5.18 7.05
C ARG A 106 -1.56 -5.06 5.77
N ILE A 107 -1.05 -4.27 4.82
CA ILE A 107 -1.64 -4.13 3.50
C ILE A 107 -0.58 -4.45 2.44
N GLY A 108 -0.77 -5.53 1.68
CA GLY A 108 0.06 -5.86 0.54
C GLY A 108 -0.27 -4.98 -0.67
N ARG A 109 0.75 -4.50 -1.37
CA ARG A 109 0.65 -4.04 -2.76
C ARG A 109 0.70 -5.28 -3.67
N MET A 110 -0.39 -6.04 -3.65
CA MET A 110 -0.46 -7.39 -4.21
C MET A 110 -1.86 -7.68 -4.73
N ALA A 111 -1.95 -8.57 -5.71
CA ALA A 111 -3.19 -9.02 -6.34
C ALA A 111 -4.00 -7.89 -7.01
N GLY A 112 -3.33 -6.94 -7.66
CA GLY A 112 -4.03 -5.90 -8.42
C GLY A 112 -3.15 -4.73 -8.88
N GLN A 113 -1.90 -4.65 -8.43
CA GLN A 113 -1.01 -3.51 -8.69
C GLN A 113 -0.36 -3.59 -10.09
N TYR A 114 -1.17 -3.85 -11.12
CA TYR A 114 -0.72 -4.07 -12.49
C TYR A 114 -0.68 -2.80 -13.35
N ALA A 115 -1.21 -1.67 -12.88
CA ALA A 115 -1.23 -0.41 -13.62
C ALA A 115 -0.21 0.58 -13.05
N LYS A 116 0.47 1.35 -13.92
CA LYS A 116 1.42 2.40 -13.51
C LYS A 116 1.21 3.67 -14.33
N PRO A 117 1.07 4.85 -13.69
CA PRO A 117 1.04 6.11 -14.40
C PRO A 117 2.42 6.44 -14.97
N ARG A 118 2.47 7.11 -16.13
CA ARG A 118 3.72 7.46 -16.82
C ARG A 118 3.82 8.97 -17.04
N SER A 119 5.03 9.50 -16.88
CA SER A 119 5.31 10.92 -17.19
C SER A 119 5.31 11.20 -18.69
N SER A 120 5.66 10.21 -19.51
CA SER A 120 5.68 10.27 -20.98
C SER A 120 4.88 9.11 -21.56
N PRO A 121 4.12 9.30 -22.67
CA PRO A 121 3.42 8.22 -23.36
C PRO A 121 4.38 7.27 -24.10
N THR A 122 5.56 7.74 -24.49
CA THR A 122 6.61 6.98 -25.20
C THR A 122 7.93 6.98 -24.42
N GLU A 123 8.78 6.01 -24.68
CA GLU A 123 10.13 5.89 -24.14
C GLU A 123 11.12 5.45 -25.21
N ILE A 124 12.40 5.81 -25.05
CA ILE A 124 13.47 5.38 -25.97
C ILE A 124 14.10 4.10 -25.42
N VAL A 125 14.02 3.01 -26.17
CA VAL A 125 14.68 1.75 -25.86
C VAL A 125 15.58 1.37 -27.02
N GLN A 126 16.88 1.21 -26.76
CA GLN A 126 17.88 0.90 -27.79
C GLN A 126 17.84 1.87 -29.00
N GLY A 127 17.62 3.16 -28.73
CA GLY A 127 17.55 4.21 -29.76
C GLY A 127 16.24 4.25 -30.56
N LYS A 128 15.25 3.38 -30.26
CA LYS A 128 13.93 3.40 -30.90
C LYS A 128 12.89 3.97 -29.95
N GLU A 129 12.02 4.83 -30.47
CA GLU A 129 10.86 5.32 -29.73
C GLU A 129 9.75 4.26 -29.75
N VAL A 130 9.31 3.86 -28.55
CA VAL A 130 8.25 2.86 -28.36
C VAL A 130 7.23 3.35 -27.33
N PRO A 131 5.98 2.83 -27.33
CA PRO A 131 5.04 3.11 -26.25
C PRO A 131 5.64 2.74 -24.90
N SER A 132 5.47 3.61 -23.91
CA SER A 132 5.91 3.35 -22.54
C SER A 132 5.21 2.12 -21.98
N PHE A 133 5.94 1.29 -21.21
CA PHE A 133 5.31 0.30 -20.33
C PHE A 133 4.34 0.98 -19.36
N LYS A 134 3.07 0.61 -19.35
CA LYS A 134 2.07 1.15 -18.41
C LYS A 134 1.59 0.11 -17.40
N GLY A 135 2.26 -1.04 -17.37
CA GLY A 135 1.93 -2.18 -16.53
C GLY A 135 1.12 -3.24 -17.28
N ASP A 136 1.22 -4.48 -16.81
CA ASP A 136 0.79 -5.68 -17.55
C ASP A 136 -0.71 -5.73 -17.87
N ILE A 137 -1.53 -4.99 -17.13
CA ILE A 137 -2.96 -4.80 -17.38
C ILE A 137 -3.26 -3.97 -18.64
N ILE A 138 -2.29 -3.18 -19.13
CA ILE A 138 -2.42 -2.33 -20.33
C ILE A 138 -1.61 -2.90 -21.49
N ASN A 139 -0.30 -3.10 -21.29
CA ASN A 139 0.63 -3.59 -22.30
C ASN A 139 1.77 -4.38 -21.64
N GLY A 140 2.52 -5.17 -22.42
CA GLY A 140 3.64 -5.96 -21.92
C GLY A 140 4.95 -5.17 -21.81
N PHE A 141 5.88 -5.69 -21.01
CA PHE A 141 7.20 -5.09 -20.87
C PHE A 141 8.07 -5.24 -22.13
N ARG A 142 7.97 -6.38 -22.82
CA ARG A 142 8.78 -6.70 -24.00
C ARG A 142 8.42 -5.76 -25.16
N LEU A 143 9.39 -5.46 -26.02
CA LEU A 143 9.20 -4.49 -27.11
C LEU A 143 8.12 -4.94 -28.10
N GLU A 144 8.03 -6.24 -28.32
CA GLU A 144 7.01 -6.90 -29.14
C GLU A 144 5.59 -6.84 -28.52
N ASP A 145 5.46 -6.56 -27.22
CA ASP A 145 4.20 -6.58 -26.49
C ASP A 145 3.71 -5.17 -26.07
N ARG A 146 4.24 -4.10 -26.70
CA ARG A 146 3.96 -2.70 -26.31
C ARG A 146 2.57 -2.19 -26.70
N GLU A 147 1.87 -2.88 -27.59
CA GLU A 147 0.51 -2.51 -27.98
C GLU A 147 -0.49 -2.69 -26.84
N ILE A 148 -1.44 -1.77 -26.76
CA ILE A 148 -2.48 -1.80 -25.72
C ILE A 148 -3.47 -2.91 -26.05
N THR A 149 -3.74 -3.81 -25.10
CA THR A 149 -4.64 -4.95 -25.32
C THR A 149 -5.75 -4.98 -24.26
N PRO A 150 -7.02 -4.66 -24.58
CA PRO A 150 -8.13 -4.70 -23.63
C PRO A 150 -8.32 -6.03 -22.89
N ALA A 151 -8.05 -7.16 -23.55
CA ALA A 151 -8.12 -8.49 -22.92
C ALA A 151 -7.16 -8.66 -21.72
N ARG A 152 -6.15 -7.79 -21.55
CA ARG A 152 -5.29 -7.78 -20.36
C ARG A 152 -6.03 -7.36 -19.10
N LEU A 153 -7.16 -6.66 -19.19
CA LEU A 153 -8.04 -6.34 -18.06
C LEU A 153 -8.56 -7.63 -17.41
N VAL A 154 -9.08 -8.55 -18.21
CA VAL A 154 -9.57 -9.87 -17.76
C VAL A 154 -8.43 -10.73 -17.23
N LYS A 155 -7.26 -10.72 -17.90
CA LYS A 155 -6.06 -11.43 -17.42
C LYS A 155 -5.63 -10.93 -16.04
N ALA A 156 -5.61 -9.61 -15.83
CA ALA A 156 -5.25 -9.02 -14.55
C ALA A 156 -6.18 -9.50 -13.43
N TYR A 157 -7.49 -9.58 -13.67
CA TYR A 157 -8.44 -10.16 -12.72
C TYR A 157 -8.08 -11.62 -12.37
N HIS A 158 -7.77 -12.47 -13.35
CA HIS A 158 -7.42 -13.87 -13.08
C HIS A 158 -6.13 -14.01 -12.28
N TYR A 159 -5.10 -13.21 -12.60
CA TYR A 159 -3.84 -13.19 -11.84
C TYR A 159 -4.02 -12.62 -10.43
N SER A 160 -4.87 -11.60 -10.26
CA SER A 160 -5.29 -11.09 -8.97
C SER A 160 -6.00 -12.18 -8.14
N ALA A 161 -6.98 -12.87 -8.72
CA ALA A 161 -7.72 -13.94 -8.06
C ALA A 161 -6.81 -15.09 -7.62
N ALA A 162 -5.92 -15.55 -8.50
CA ALA A 162 -4.96 -16.61 -8.20
C ALA A 162 -3.98 -16.19 -7.08
N THR A 163 -3.43 -14.97 -7.16
CA THR A 163 -2.54 -14.41 -6.15
C THR A 163 -3.23 -14.30 -4.80
N LEU A 164 -4.45 -13.72 -4.75
CA LEU A 164 -5.21 -13.55 -3.52
C LEU A 164 -5.61 -14.90 -2.90
N ASN A 165 -6.07 -15.86 -3.71
CA ASN A 165 -6.36 -17.21 -3.24
C ASN A 165 -5.11 -17.86 -2.62
N TYR A 166 -3.95 -17.72 -3.26
CA TYR A 166 -2.69 -18.25 -2.73
C TYR A 166 -2.28 -17.56 -1.42
N ILE A 167 -2.39 -16.23 -1.33
CA ILE A 167 -2.13 -15.48 -0.08
C ILE A 167 -2.99 -16.05 1.06
N ARG A 168 -4.31 -16.21 0.83
CA ARG A 168 -5.24 -16.74 1.84
C ARG A 168 -4.87 -18.17 2.28
N ALA A 169 -4.56 -19.04 1.31
CA ALA A 169 -4.16 -20.42 1.59
C ALA A 169 -2.83 -20.50 2.34
N ALA A 170 -1.84 -19.66 1.98
CA ALA A 170 -0.55 -19.61 2.64
C ALA A 170 -0.65 -19.12 4.09
N LEU A 171 -1.46 -18.09 4.36
CA LEU A 171 -1.73 -17.61 5.72
C LEU A 171 -2.44 -18.68 6.55
N ALA A 172 -3.46 -19.33 5.99
CA ALA A 172 -4.18 -20.41 6.67
C ALA A 172 -3.31 -21.66 6.92
N SER A 173 -2.28 -21.90 6.10
CA SER A 173 -1.36 -23.04 6.27
C SER A 173 -0.19 -22.76 7.21
N GLY A 174 -0.12 -21.57 7.82
CA GLY A 174 0.91 -21.22 8.79
C GLY A 174 2.21 -20.70 8.18
N ILE A 175 2.19 -20.10 6.99
CA ILE A 175 3.36 -19.31 6.52
C ILE A 175 3.72 -18.19 7.50
N ALA A 176 2.75 -17.77 8.30
CA ALA A 176 2.86 -16.77 9.34
C ALA A 176 3.16 -17.36 10.73
N ASP A 177 3.47 -18.66 10.81
CA ASP A 177 3.80 -19.32 12.08
C ASP A 177 5.09 -18.74 12.67
N LEU A 178 4.92 -17.96 13.73
CA LEU A 178 6.01 -17.34 14.49
C LEU A 178 6.86 -18.37 15.26
N HIS A 179 6.46 -19.64 15.31
CA HIS A 179 7.22 -20.72 15.94
C HIS A 179 8.36 -21.24 15.07
N ARG A 180 8.34 -20.97 13.76
CA ARG A 180 9.52 -21.15 12.92
C ARG A 180 10.42 -19.93 13.12
N PRO A 181 11.69 -20.12 13.54
CA PRO A 181 12.60 -18.99 13.66
C PRO A 181 12.70 -18.33 12.29
N LEU A 182 12.23 -17.09 12.20
CA LEU A 182 12.56 -16.21 11.09
C LEU A 182 14.10 -16.17 11.04
N ASP A 183 14.68 -16.54 9.89
CA ASP A 183 16.10 -16.38 9.70
C ASP A 183 16.38 -14.88 9.59
N TRP A 184 16.81 -14.28 10.70
CA TRP A 184 17.13 -12.87 10.77
C TRP A 184 18.56 -12.58 10.29
N GLY A 185 19.22 -13.52 9.60
CA GLY A 185 20.65 -13.51 9.27
C GLY A 185 21.29 -12.12 9.10
N LEU A 186 21.78 -11.54 10.20
CA LEU A 186 22.38 -10.19 10.25
C LEU A 186 23.83 -10.16 9.73
N GLY A 187 24.24 -11.19 8.99
CA GLY A 187 25.58 -11.29 8.41
C GLY A 187 25.87 -10.20 7.37
N HIS A 188 24.82 -9.64 6.78
CA HIS A 188 24.89 -8.55 5.81
C HIS A 188 25.12 -7.17 6.44
N VAL A 189 24.86 -7.01 7.74
CA VAL A 189 25.03 -5.73 8.42
C VAL A 189 26.51 -5.45 8.65
N ARG A 190 27.08 -4.53 7.89
CA ARG A 190 28.50 -4.16 7.95
C ARG A 190 28.87 -3.37 9.21
N ASP A 191 27.98 -2.49 9.66
CA ASP A 191 28.19 -1.67 10.86
C ASP A 191 28.07 -2.52 12.14
N PRO A 192 29.14 -2.65 12.95
CA PRO A 192 29.12 -3.44 14.18
C PRO A 192 28.11 -2.94 15.23
N GLU A 193 27.91 -1.62 15.36
CA GLU A 193 26.96 -1.05 16.32
C GLU A 193 25.52 -1.34 15.90
N LEU A 194 25.22 -1.15 14.61
CA LEU A 194 23.91 -1.44 14.06
C LEU A 194 23.60 -2.93 14.15
N LYS A 195 24.58 -3.78 13.84
CA LYS A 195 24.48 -5.24 13.97
C LYS A 195 24.20 -5.66 15.42
N ALA A 196 24.87 -5.05 16.39
CA ALA A 196 24.64 -5.33 17.80
C ALA A 196 23.22 -4.93 18.23
N LYS A 197 22.74 -3.76 17.80
CA LYS A 197 21.37 -3.29 18.07
C LYS A 197 20.33 -4.23 17.46
N TYR A 198 20.47 -4.59 16.19
CA TYR A 198 19.52 -5.48 15.51
C TYR A 198 19.54 -6.89 16.12
N SER A 199 20.72 -7.39 16.50
CA SER A 199 20.87 -8.68 17.20
C SER A 199 20.15 -8.67 18.54
N ALA A 200 20.20 -7.57 19.28
CA ALA A 200 19.50 -7.44 20.56
C ALA A 200 17.98 -7.46 20.38
N ILE A 201 17.46 -6.73 19.38
CA ILE A 201 16.01 -6.71 19.07
C ILE A 201 15.54 -8.10 18.63
N ALA A 202 16.26 -8.72 17.68
CA ALA A 202 15.95 -10.07 17.20
C ALA A 202 15.97 -11.09 18.34
N SER A 203 16.98 -11.02 19.22
CA SER A 203 17.09 -11.91 20.40
C SER A 203 15.92 -11.70 21.37
N SER A 204 15.52 -10.44 21.61
CA SER A 204 14.38 -10.11 22.48
C SER A 204 13.08 -10.69 21.93
N ILE A 205 12.83 -10.53 20.63
CA ILE A 205 11.66 -11.10 19.93
C ILE A 205 11.66 -12.63 20.07
N GLN A 206 12.79 -13.29 19.78
CA GLN A 206 12.92 -14.74 19.90
C GLN A 206 12.66 -15.24 21.33
N GLN A 207 13.15 -14.52 22.35
CA GLN A 207 12.89 -14.85 23.75
C GLN A 207 11.40 -14.71 24.10
N THR A 208 10.73 -13.66 23.64
CA THR A 208 9.29 -13.46 23.86
C THR A 208 8.46 -14.55 23.19
N LEU A 209 8.76 -14.89 21.93
CA LEU A 209 8.07 -15.98 21.22
C LEU A 209 8.26 -17.33 21.91
N ARG A 210 9.48 -17.61 22.38
CA ARG A 210 9.77 -18.82 23.18
C ARG A 210 9.01 -18.84 24.50
N PHE A 211 8.90 -17.69 25.19
CA PHE A 211 8.13 -17.60 26.42
C PHE A 211 6.64 -17.91 26.18
N LEU A 212 6.03 -17.34 25.14
CA LEU A 212 4.65 -17.61 24.75
C LEU A 212 4.41 -19.10 24.45
N GLN A 213 5.36 -19.75 23.77
CA GLN A 213 5.34 -21.21 23.53
C GLN A 213 5.35 -22.00 24.86
N VAL A 214 6.25 -21.64 25.78
CA VAL A 214 6.44 -22.36 27.06
C VAL A 214 5.18 -22.32 27.93
N ILE A 215 4.51 -21.17 28.00
CA ILE A 215 3.28 -21.05 28.81
C ILE A 215 2.05 -21.67 28.15
N ASN A 216 2.21 -22.31 26.98
CA ASN A 216 1.13 -22.85 26.14
C ASN A 216 -0.03 -21.85 26.01
N ALA A 217 0.31 -20.55 25.98
CA ALA A 217 -0.65 -19.54 25.59
C ALA A 217 -0.92 -19.83 24.13
N ARG A 218 -2.04 -20.52 23.88
CA ARG A 218 -2.68 -20.55 22.57
C ARG A 218 -3.74 -19.46 22.61
N PRO A 219 -3.46 -18.23 22.21
CA PRO A 219 -4.55 -17.37 21.83
C PRO A 219 -5.06 -17.96 20.51
N GLY A 220 -6.29 -18.45 20.49
CA GLY A 220 -7.00 -18.68 19.22
C GLY A 220 -7.10 -17.42 18.34
N GLU A 221 -6.59 -16.28 18.84
CA GLU A 221 -6.43 -15.00 18.16
C GLU A 221 -4.98 -14.71 17.67
N LEU A 222 -3.95 -15.46 18.08
CA LEU A 222 -2.58 -15.31 17.53
C LEU A 222 -2.42 -16.06 16.19
N ASP A 223 -3.30 -17.01 15.90
CA ASP A 223 -3.18 -17.90 14.75
C ASP A 223 -3.68 -17.27 13.43
N SER A 224 -4.52 -16.22 13.47
CA SER A 224 -5.01 -15.56 12.26
C SER A 224 -4.27 -14.26 11.99
N VAL A 225 -3.22 -14.34 11.18
CA VAL A 225 -2.57 -13.15 10.63
C VAL A 225 -3.38 -12.62 9.46
N GLU A 226 -3.95 -11.42 9.63
CA GLU A 226 -4.67 -10.72 8.57
C GLU A 226 -3.68 -9.96 7.67
N LEU A 227 -3.82 -10.16 6.36
CA LEU A 227 -3.13 -9.42 5.31
C LEU A 227 -4.18 -8.97 4.29
N PHE A 228 -4.31 -7.66 4.13
CA PHE A 228 -5.20 -7.05 3.14
C PHE A 228 -4.46 -6.77 1.84
N THR A 229 -5.17 -6.54 0.75
CA THR A 229 -4.62 -6.22 -0.58
C THR A 229 -4.93 -4.79 -0.99
N SER A 230 -4.06 -4.23 -1.83
CA SER A 230 -4.21 -2.88 -2.34
C SER A 230 -3.53 -2.63 -3.68
N HIS A 231 -4.08 -1.68 -4.42
CA HIS A 231 -3.48 -1.11 -5.62
C HIS A 231 -3.94 0.33 -5.88
N GLU A 232 -3.26 1.01 -6.80
CA GLU A 232 -3.68 2.31 -7.31
C GLU A 232 -4.92 2.10 -8.18
N GLY A 233 -6.05 2.72 -7.83
CA GLY A 233 -7.28 2.65 -8.63
C GLY A 233 -7.15 3.52 -9.88
N LEU A 234 -6.23 3.16 -10.78
CA LEU A 234 -5.82 3.97 -11.92
C LEU A 234 -6.73 3.77 -13.13
N LEU A 235 -7.08 2.52 -13.44
CA LEU A 235 -7.89 2.15 -14.60
C LEU A 235 -9.36 2.02 -14.21
N LEU A 236 -10.10 3.11 -14.36
CA LEU A 236 -11.48 3.17 -13.89
C LEU A 236 -12.43 2.23 -14.66
N GLU A 237 -12.07 1.77 -15.86
CA GLU A 237 -12.79 0.68 -16.52
C GLU A 237 -12.71 -0.64 -15.74
N TYR A 238 -11.54 -0.95 -15.16
CA TYR A 238 -11.32 -2.14 -14.33
C TYR A 238 -12.01 -1.98 -12.97
N GLU A 239 -11.79 -0.85 -12.29
CA GLU A 239 -12.37 -0.59 -10.97
C GLU A 239 -13.90 -0.51 -11.02
N GLN A 240 -14.47 0.16 -12.03
CA GLN A 240 -15.93 0.20 -12.24
C GLN A 240 -16.48 -1.22 -12.46
N ALA A 241 -15.81 -2.03 -13.30
CA ALA A 241 -16.26 -3.38 -13.60
C ALA A 241 -16.21 -4.33 -12.39
N LEU A 242 -15.45 -3.99 -11.35
CA LEU A 242 -15.35 -4.74 -10.09
C LEU A 242 -16.08 -4.04 -8.92
N THR A 243 -16.77 -2.94 -9.17
CA THR A 243 -17.61 -2.28 -8.18
C THR A 243 -18.98 -2.96 -8.09
N ARG A 244 -19.46 -3.23 -6.87
CA ARG A 244 -20.69 -3.99 -6.60
C ARG A 244 -21.56 -3.27 -5.58
N LEU A 245 -22.87 -3.23 -5.81
CA LEU A 245 -23.84 -2.79 -4.80
C LEU A 245 -24.14 -3.96 -3.87
N LEU A 246 -23.54 -3.96 -2.68
CA LEU A 246 -23.61 -5.07 -1.72
C LEU A 246 -24.18 -4.61 -0.39
N GLU A 247 -24.67 -5.57 0.40
CA GLU A 247 -25.17 -5.29 1.74
C GLU A 247 -24.04 -4.84 2.66
N LYS A 248 -24.29 -3.76 3.40
CA LYS A 248 -23.38 -3.28 4.43
C LYS A 248 -23.38 -4.27 5.59
N PRO A 249 -22.22 -4.84 5.96
CA PRO A 249 -22.07 -5.69 7.13
C PRO A 249 -22.60 -5.03 8.40
N ALA A 250 -23.34 -5.78 9.22
CA ALA A 250 -23.76 -5.31 10.54
C ALA A 250 -22.53 -5.19 11.47
N PRO A 251 -22.42 -4.13 12.30
CA PRO A 251 -21.33 -3.98 13.26
C PRO A 251 -21.22 -5.22 14.17
N GLY A 252 -20.06 -5.88 14.18
CA GLY A 252 -19.78 -7.01 15.09
C GLY A 252 -20.28 -8.39 14.64
N SER A 253 -20.87 -8.54 13.45
CA SER A 253 -21.23 -9.87 12.94
C SER A 253 -20.01 -10.57 12.33
N ARG A 254 -19.26 -11.33 13.15
CA ARG A 254 -18.24 -12.26 12.63
C ARG A 254 -18.78 -13.65 12.28
N ASN A 255 -20.07 -13.96 12.54
CA ASN A 255 -20.64 -15.29 12.27
C ASN A 255 -22.18 -15.39 12.47
N ARG A 256 -22.97 -14.32 12.35
CA ARG A 256 -24.44 -14.44 12.43
C ARG A 256 -25.08 -14.39 11.04
N SER A 257 -25.69 -15.50 10.65
CA SER A 257 -26.75 -15.51 9.65
C SER A 257 -27.85 -14.54 10.09
N PRO A 258 -28.34 -13.64 9.24
CA PRO A 258 -29.42 -12.74 9.61
C PRO A 258 -30.69 -13.56 9.85
N THR A 259 -31.17 -13.58 11.10
CA THR A 259 -32.54 -13.98 11.40
C THR A 259 -33.48 -12.87 10.92
N PRO A 260 -34.51 -13.19 10.12
CA PRO A 260 -35.39 -12.19 9.52
C PRO A 260 -36.49 -11.78 10.52
N GLU A 261 -36.14 -11.13 11.63
CA GLU A 261 -37.15 -10.55 12.52
C GLU A 261 -36.69 -9.17 13.02
N ASP A 262 -37.44 -8.14 12.59
CA ASP A 262 -37.58 -6.79 13.16
C ASP A 262 -36.44 -5.75 13.07
N GLY A 263 -35.52 -5.87 12.11
CA GLY A 263 -34.50 -4.85 11.82
C GLY A 263 -34.84 -3.92 10.64
N PRO A 264 -34.31 -2.68 10.57
CA PRO A 264 -34.39 -1.87 9.35
C PRO A 264 -33.76 -2.61 8.16
N ALA A 265 -34.30 -2.40 6.95
CA ALA A 265 -33.82 -3.06 5.74
C ALA A 265 -32.29 -2.95 5.59
N PRO A 266 -31.59 -4.01 5.13
CA PRO A 266 -30.14 -3.99 5.00
C PRO A 266 -29.71 -2.85 4.07
N ARG A 267 -28.95 -1.90 4.62
CA ARG A 267 -28.41 -0.77 3.86
C ARG A 267 -27.40 -1.31 2.85
N LYS A 268 -27.56 -0.99 1.57
CA LYS A 268 -26.59 -1.34 0.53
C LYS A 268 -25.65 -0.18 0.25
N GLU A 269 -24.39 -0.49 -0.01
CA GLU A 269 -23.35 0.48 -0.40
C GLU A 269 -22.57 -0.08 -1.59
N TYR A 270 -21.94 0.80 -2.38
CA TYR A 270 -21.07 0.38 -3.46
C TYR A 270 -19.69 0.08 -2.91
N TYR A 271 -19.19 -1.13 -3.12
CA TYR A 271 -17.83 -1.53 -2.76
C TYR A 271 -17.07 -1.79 -4.05
N ASP A 272 -15.88 -1.20 -4.19
CA ASP A 272 -14.93 -1.67 -5.18
C ASP A 272 -14.33 -2.98 -4.67
N THR A 273 -14.71 -4.08 -5.30
CA THR A 273 -14.30 -5.42 -4.86
C THR A 273 -13.04 -5.91 -5.54
N SER A 274 -12.31 -5.03 -6.24
CA SER A 274 -11.00 -5.32 -6.81
C SER A 274 -9.91 -5.51 -5.72
N ALA A 275 -10.00 -4.78 -4.62
CA ALA A 275 -9.11 -4.89 -3.46
C ALA A 275 -9.73 -4.35 -2.18
N HIS A 276 -9.08 -4.61 -1.04
CA HIS A 276 -9.55 -4.13 0.26
C HIS A 276 -9.37 -2.62 0.42
N PHE A 277 -8.23 -2.11 -0.04
CA PHE A 277 -7.84 -0.70 0.01
C PHE A 277 -7.33 -0.26 -1.34
N ILE A 278 -7.81 0.86 -1.85
CA ILE A 278 -7.32 1.42 -3.12
C ILE A 278 -6.92 2.89 -2.93
N TRP A 279 -5.96 3.38 -3.70
CA TRP A 279 -5.54 4.78 -3.58
C TRP A 279 -5.59 5.56 -4.89
N ILE A 280 -5.71 6.88 -4.76
CA ILE A 280 -5.56 7.86 -5.83
C ILE A 280 -4.10 8.32 -5.88
N GLY A 281 -3.48 8.22 -7.05
CA GLY A 281 -2.11 8.65 -7.29
C GLY A 281 -1.93 10.17 -7.30
N ASP A 282 -0.68 10.62 -7.13
CA ASP A 282 -0.35 12.06 -7.11
C ASP A 282 -0.65 12.76 -8.45
N ARG A 283 -0.75 11.99 -9.55
CA ARG A 283 -1.04 12.49 -10.90
C ARG A 283 -2.53 12.46 -11.25
N THR A 284 -3.38 11.86 -10.41
CA THR A 284 -4.79 11.59 -10.68
C THR A 284 -5.74 12.12 -9.59
N ARG A 285 -5.22 12.87 -8.62
CA ARG A 285 -5.98 13.43 -7.48
C ARG A 285 -6.64 14.80 -7.72
N GLN A 286 -6.87 15.19 -8.97
CA GLN A 286 -7.54 16.45 -9.26
C GLN A 286 -9.00 16.39 -8.78
N ILE A 287 -9.43 17.37 -7.98
CA ILE A 287 -10.70 17.36 -7.24
C ILE A 287 -11.92 17.20 -8.16
N ASP A 288 -11.88 17.76 -9.36
CA ASP A 288 -12.95 17.79 -10.34
C ASP A 288 -12.84 16.68 -11.41
N HIS A 289 -11.90 15.74 -11.26
CA HIS A 289 -11.61 14.69 -12.24
C HIS A 289 -12.21 13.33 -11.87
N ALA A 290 -12.20 12.44 -12.86
CA ALA A 290 -12.79 11.11 -12.85
C ALA A 290 -12.39 10.25 -11.65
N HIS A 291 -11.12 10.24 -11.25
CA HIS A 291 -10.67 9.42 -10.11
C HIS A 291 -11.29 9.86 -8.78
N VAL A 292 -11.32 11.16 -8.50
CA VAL A 292 -11.99 11.66 -7.28
C VAL A 292 -13.50 11.42 -7.34
N GLU A 293 -14.13 11.60 -8.51
CA GLU A 293 -15.54 11.28 -8.72
C GLU A 293 -15.84 9.79 -8.50
N PHE A 294 -14.99 8.86 -8.96
CA PHE A 294 -15.19 7.44 -8.70
C PHE A 294 -15.04 7.14 -7.20
N PHE A 295 -13.97 7.62 -6.59
CA PHE A 295 -13.63 7.31 -5.19
C PHE A 295 -14.61 7.90 -4.17
N ARG A 296 -15.34 8.98 -4.49
CA ARG A 296 -16.30 9.58 -3.54
C ARG A 296 -17.49 8.69 -3.22
N GLY A 297 -17.81 7.72 -4.08
CA GLY A 297 -19.01 6.88 -3.94
C GLY A 297 -18.76 5.45 -3.49
N ILE A 298 -17.50 5.00 -3.44
CA ILE A 298 -17.16 3.66 -2.94
C ILE A 298 -17.05 3.65 -1.41
N ALA A 299 -17.40 2.53 -0.80
CA ALA A 299 -17.39 2.34 0.65
C ALA A 299 -16.00 2.02 1.20
N ASN A 300 -15.08 1.51 0.38
CA ASN A 300 -13.72 1.11 0.78
C ASN A 300 -12.97 2.19 1.57
N PRO A 301 -12.08 1.83 2.52
CA PRO A 301 -11.05 2.77 2.93
C PRO A 301 -10.14 3.07 1.74
N ILE A 302 -9.76 4.35 1.59
CA ILE A 302 -9.01 4.82 0.42
C ILE A 302 -7.76 5.58 0.82
N GLY A 303 -6.75 5.54 -0.05
CA GLY A 303 -5.56 6.36 0.05
C GLY A 303 -5.59 7.55 -0.90
N VAL A 304 -4.93 8.65 -0.53
CA VAL A 304 -4.65 9.76 -1.42
C VAL A 304 -3.18 10.12 -1.30
N LYS A 305 -2.43 10.05 -2.40
CA LYS A 305 -1.03 10.47 -2.43
C LYS A 305 -0.93 11.99 -2.29
N VAL A 306 -0.07 12.46 -1.39
CA VAL A 306 0.19 13.88 -1.13
C VAL A 306 1.64 14.17 -1.46
N GLY A 307 1.88 14.72 -2.65
CA GLY A 307 3.21 15.11 -3.11
C GLY A 307 3.54 16.59 -2.85
N PRO A 308 4.77 17.03 -3.20
CA PRO A 308 5.23 18.41 -3.03
C PRO A 308 4.41 19.48 -3.74
N THR A 309 3.63 19.09 -4.75
CA THR A 309 2.80 19.98 -5.55
C THR A 309 1.37 20.07 -5.03
N THR A 310 1.05 19.45 -3.89
CA THR A 310 -0.27 19.51 -3.28
C THR A 310 -0.43 20.82 -2.52
N PRO A 311 -1.40 21.68 -2.87
CA PRO A 311 -1.77 22.80 -2.03
C PRO A 311 -2.51 22.33 -0.78
N ALA A 312 -2.28 22.98 0.36
CA ALA A 312 -3.01 22.66 1.59
C ALA A 312 -4.52 22.88 1.49
N SER A 313 -4.97 23.85 0.68
CA SER A 313 -6.39 24.10 0.38
C SER A 313 -7.06 22.92 -0.33
N ASP A 314 -6.31 22.20 -1.16
CA ASP A 314 -6.84 21.09 -1.95
C ASP A 314 -7.08 19.88 -1.04
N LEU A 315 -6.26 19.69 0.00
CA LEU A 315 -6.45 18.59 0.97
C LEU A 315 -7.82 18.67 1.62
N LEU A 316 -8.23 19.82 2.15
CA LEU A 316 -9.56 19.95 2.78
C LEU A 316 -10.70 19.74 1.78
N SER A 317 -10.54 20.21 0.55
CA SER A 317 -11.54 20.01 -0.51
C SER A 317 -11.66 18.54 -0.89
N LEU A 318 -10.53 17.82 -0.98
CA LEU A 318 -10.50 16.37 -1.18
C LEU A 318 -11.17 15.63 -0.03
N LEU A 319 -10.85 15.97 1.23
CA LEU A 319 -11.44 15.34 2.40
C LEU A 319 -12.97 15.54 2.46
N ARG A 320 -13.46 16.77 2.19
CA ARG A 320 -14.89 17.08 2.09
C ARG A 320 -15.61 16.30 1.01
N THR A 321 -14.93 16.07 -0.11
CA THR A 321 -15.50 15.32 -1.25
C THR A 321 -15.53 13.83 -0.97
N LEU A 322 -14.44 13.28 -0.44
CA LEU A 322 -14.21 11.83 -0.32
C LEU A 322 -14.69 11.24 1.01
N ASN A 323 -14.80 12.05 2.06
CA ASN A 323 -15.28 11.64 3.38
C ASN A 323 -16.15 12.73 4.02
N PRO A 324 -17.32 13.05 3.43
CA PRO A 324 -18.21 14.09 3.94
C PRO A 324 -18.72 13.80 5.35
N ASP A 325 -18.83 12.52 5.72
CA ASP A 325 -19.30 12.07 7.04
C ASP A 325 -18.19 12.08 8.10
N ARG A 326 -16.93 12.40 7.72
CA ARG A 326 -15.75 12.40 8.61
C ARG A 326 -15.58 11.07 9.34
N GLU A 327 -15.79 9.96 8.64
CA GLU A 327 -15.58 8.62 9.17
C GLU A 327 -14.07 8.39 9.43
N PRO A 328 -13.64 8.14 10.68
CA PRO A 328 -12.23 7.89 10.95
C PRO A 328 -11.74 6.60 10.30
N GLY A 329 -10.54 6.62 9.70
CA GLY A 329 -9.98 5.47 8.98
C GLY A 329 -10.49 5.31 7.55
N LYS A 330 -11.44 6.14 7.08
CA LYS A 330 -11.90 6.16 5.69
C LYS A 330 -10.83 6.64 4.72
N ILE A 331 -10.05 7.65 5.11
CA ILE A 331 -9.00 8.25 4.26
C ILE A 331 -7.64 8.09 4.92
N THR A 332 -6.67 7.60 4.14
CA THR A 332 -5.25 7.64 4.43
C THR A 332 -4.57 8.69 3.55
N LEU A 333 -3.91 9.67 4.15
CA LEU A 333 -3.07 10.64 3.45
C LEU A 333 -1.65 10.09 3.34
N ILE A 334 -1.24 9.74 2.11
CA ILE A 334 0.03 9.06 1.82
C ILE A 334 1.06 10.10 1.35
N THR A 335 1.84 10.64 2.28
CA THR A 335 2.76 11.75 2.03
C THR A 335 4.07 11.28 1.41
N ARG A 336 4.53 11.97 0.36
CA ARG A 336 5.74 11.61 -0.39
C ARG A 336 6.52 12.84 -0.88
N TYR A 337 7.11 13.60 0.02
CA TYR A 337 7.70 14.90 -0.31
C TYR A 337 9.13 14.79 -0.86
N GLY A 338 9.86 13.76 -0.45
CA GLY A 338 11.30 13.68 -0.58
C GLY A 338 12.01 14.25 0.64
N ALA A 339 13.16 13.68 0.99
CA ALA A 339 13.96 14.02 2.16
C ALA A 339 14.35 15.51 2.22
N GLY A 340 14.54 16.14 1.06
CA GLY A 340 14.88 17.56 0.97
C GLY A 340 13.72 18.53 1.17
N LYS A 341 12.46 18.07 1.18
CA LYS A 341 11.27 18.94 1.18
C LYS A 341 10.30 18.67 2.33
N VAL A 342 10.38 17.49 2.95
CA VAL A 342 9.44 17.06 3.99
C VAL A 342 9.33 18.06 5.14
N ARG A 343 10.46 18.62 5.60
CA ARG A 343 10.51 19.55 6.73
C ARG A 343 9.78 20.87 6.47
N GLU A 344 9.74 21.31 5.22
CA GLU A 344 9.07 22.54 4.82
C GLU A 344 7.56 22.31 4.62
N LEU A 345 7.19 21.19 3.98
CA LEU A 345 5.85 21.00 3.46
C LEU A 345 4.89 20.28 4.41
N LEU A 346 5.37 19.25 5.11
CA LEU A 346 4.51 18.40 5.96
C LEU A 346 3.82 19.19 7.09
N PRO A 347 4.49 20.10 7.83
CA PRO A 347 3.83 20.87 8.90
C PRO A 347 2.58 21.61 8.44
N THR A 348 2.65 22.24 7.26
CA THR A 348 1.53 23.00 6.68
C THR A 348 0.33 22.09 6.38
N HIS A 349 0.58 20.89 5.87
CA HIS A 349 -0.48 19.91 5.61
C HIS A 349 -1.06 19.33 6.90
N ILE A 350 -0.24 19.06 7.92
CA ILE A 350 -0.73 18.58 9.21
C ILE A 350 -1.70 19.60 9.82
N ARG A 351 -1.28 20.85 9.95
CA ARG A 351 -2.13 21.92 10.52
C ARG A 351 -3.41 22.11 9.74
N ALA A 352 -3.33 22.10 8.40
CA ALA A 352 -4.52 22.22 7.55
C ALA A 352 -5.59 21.18 7.87
N VAL A 353 -5.20 19.95 8.21
CA VAL A 353 -6.14 18.87 8.57
C VAL A 353 -6.49 18.90 10.06
N GLU A 354 -5.50 19.00 10.96
CA GLU A 354 -5.71 18.89 12.40
C GLU A 354 -6.40 20.11 13.04
N ASP A 355 -6.37 21.27 12.37
CA ASP A 355 -7.10 22.49 12.75
C ASP A 355 -8.48 22.57 12.08
N SER A 356 -8.88 21.57 11.31
CA SER A 356 -10.16 21.50 10.59
C SER A 356 -11.16 20.54 11.25
N GLU A 357 -12.32 20.37 10.61
CA GLU A 357 -13.32 19.37 10.99
C GLU A 357 -12.84 17.90 10.82
N TYR A 358 -11.65 17.68 10.24
CA TYR A 358 -11.05 16.36 10.02
C TYR A 358 -9.99 15.95 11.05
N ARG A 359 -9.83 16.72 12.13
CA ARG A 359 -8.91 16.40 13.23
C ARG A 359 -9.03 14.93 13.67
N ARG A 360 -7.90 14.23 13.77
CA ARG A 360 -7.82 12.79 14.15
C ARG A 360 -8.75 11.85 13.36
N THR A 361 -9.12 12.21 12.14
CA THR A 361 -10.00 11.41 11.28
C THR A 361 -9.20 10.62 10.23
N VAL A 362 -8.12 11.21 9.72
CA VAL A 362 -7.29 10.60 8.67
C VAL A 362 -6.19 9.72 9.26
N VAL A 363 -5.76 8.72 8.50
CA VAL A 363 -4.48 8.05 8.75
C VAL A 363 -3.38 8.83 8.02
N TRP A 364 -2.36 9.28 8.75
CA TRP A 364 -1.14 9.79 8.13
C TRP A 364 -0.20 8.62 7.82
N GLN A 365 0.28 8.53 6.58
CA GLN A 365 1.19 7.47 6.15
C GLN A 365 2.34 8.06 5.35
N CYS A 366 3.57 7.67 5.66
CA CYS A 366 4.76 8.12 4.93
C CYS A 366 5.09 7.15 3.79
N ASP A 367 5.18 7.67 2.56
CA ASP A 367 5.81 7.03 1.41
C ASP A 367 7.18 7.69 1.16
N PRO A 368 8.24 7.19 1.80
CA PRO A 368 9.59 7.73 1.67
C PRO A 368 10.28 7.31 0.36
N MET A 369 9.56 6.65 -0.56
CA MET A 369 10.15 6.05 -1.74
C MET A 369 10.01 6.99 -2.94
N HIS A 370 8.78 7.34 -3.29
CA HIS A 370 8.50 8.10 -4.52
C HIS A 370 9.07 9.52 -4.47
N GLY A 371 9.25 10.08 -3.27
CA GLY A 371 9.92 11.36 -2.98
C GLY A 371 11.38 11.43 -3.46
N ASN A 372 12.06 10.29 -3.46
CA ASN A 372 13.52 10.21 -3.45
C ASN A 372 14.10 9.43 -4.65
N THR A 373 13.32 9.29 -5.74
CA THR A 373 13.83 8.66 -6.97
C THR A 373 14.80 9.60 -7.68
N LEU A 374 15.95 9.06 -8.07
CA LEU A 374 16.95 9.71 -8.92
C LEU A 374 17.33 8.80 -10.10
N SER A 375 18.05 9.35 -11.08
CA SER A 375 18.63 8.59 -12.19
C SER A 375 20.15 8.67 -12.14
N THR A 376 20.83 7.52 -12.34
CA THR A 376 22.28 7.45 -12.51
C THR A 376 22.71 8.10 -13.82
N ASP A 377 24.01 8.30 -14.01
CA ASP A 377 24.58 8.80 -15.26
C ASP A 377 24.29 7.85 -16.45
N THR A 378 24.10 6.56 -16.17
CA THR A 378 23.71 5.53 -17.14
C THR A 378 22.20 5.46 -17.40
N GLY A 379 21.41 6.33 -16.76
CA GLY A 379 19.96 6.43 -16.94
C GLY A 379 19.13 5.42 -16.12
N ILE A 380 19.77 4.61 -15.27
CA ILE A 380 19.08 3.66 -14.38
C ILE A 380 18.41 4.45 -13.26
N LYS A 381 17.13 4.20 -13.03
CA LYS A 381 16.43 4.79 -11.87
C LYS A 381 16.86 4.07 -10.60
N THR A 382 17.18 4.82 -9.56
CA THR A 382 17.50 4.26 -8.25
C THR A 382 17.00 5.20 -7.14
N ARG A 383 17.16 4.80 -5.88
CA ARG A 383 16.90 5.58 -4.67
C ARG A 383 18.03 5.34 -3.69
N ARG A 384 18.44 6.36 -2.94
CA ARG A 384 19.41 6.20 -1.86
C ARG A 384 18.67 5.83 -0.58
N PHE A 385 19.04 4.70 0.03
CA PHE A 385 18.47 4.26 1.31
C PHE A 385 18.54 5.34 2.38
N GLY A 386 19.65 6.10 2.44
CA GLY A 386 19.80 7.21 3.38
C GLY A 386 18.75 8.32 3.22
N ASP A 387 18.33 8.63 1.98
CA ASP A 387 17.28 9.62 1.74
C ASP A 387 15.90 9.07 2.09
N ILE A 388 15.64 7.79 1.77
CA ILE A 388 14.41 7.08 2.18
C ILE A 388 14.28 7.13 3.71
N TYR A 389 15.33 6.74 4.43
CA TYR A 389 15.32 6.77 5.88
C TYR A 389 15.16 8.20 6.44
N ARG A 390 15.88 9.18 5.88
CA ARG A 390 15.80 10.58 6.32
C ARG A 390 14.39 11.16 6.18
N GLU A 391 13.68 10.90 5.09
CA GLU A 391 12.30 11.36 4.94
C GLU A 391 11.39 10.76 6.03
N LEU A 392 11.54 9.47 6.31
CA LEU A 392 10.75 8.78 7.33
C LEU A 392 11.06 9.29 8.75
N GLU A 393 12.34 9.46 9.08
CA GLU A 393 12.81 9.99 10.37
C GLU A 393 12.33 11.43 10.61
N GLU A 394 12.44 12.30 9.61
CA GLU A 394 11.92 13.67 9.70
C GLU A 394 10.39 13.69 9.82
N THR A 395 9.69 12.81 9.11
CA THR A 395 8.22 12.70 9.19
C THR A 395 7.77 12.31 10.61
N LEU A 396 8.43 11.33 11.23
CA LEU A 396 8.19 10.95 12.63
C LEU A 396 8.38 12.15 13.57
N ARG A 397 9.50 12.87 13.41
CA ARG A 397 9.82 14.05 14.23
C ARG A 397 8.79 15.18 14.07
N ILE A 398 8.41 15.48 12.84
CA ILE A 398 7.44 16.54 12.52
C ILE A 398 6.07 16.20 13.10
N HIS A 399 5.60 14.96 12.97
CA HIS A 399 4.32 14.56 13.57
C HIS A 399 4.31 14.80 15.08
N LYS A 400 5.40 14.45 15.78
CA LYS A 400 5.54 14.73 17.21
C LYS A 400 5.53 16.22 17.53
N GLU A 401 6.30 17.03 16.80
CA GLU A 401 6.36 18.48 17.00
C GLU A 401 5.01 19.16 16.76
N GLU A 402 4.24 18.68 15.79
CA GLU A 402 2.90 19.19 15.45
C GLU A 402 1.78 18.52 16.30
N GLY A 403 2.12 17.66 17.26
CA GLY A 403 1.14 16.98 18.13
C GLY A 403 0.17 16.04 17.41
N SER A 404 0.57 15.51 16.26
CA SER A 404 -0.16 14.56 15.42
C SER A 404 0.52 13.17 15.45
N TYR A 405 -0.02 12.19 14.73
CA TYR A 405 0.47 10.81 14.76
C TYR A 405 0.81 10.32 13.34
N LEU A 406 2.06 9.88 13.14
CA LEU A 406 2.42 9.10 11.95
C LEU A 406 1.85 7.68 12.10
N GLY A 407 0.78 7.42 11.38
CA GLY A 407 0.04 6.16 11.45
C GLY A 407 0.69 5.00 10.71
N GLY A 408 1.62 5.22 9.78
CA GLY A 408 2.21 4.11 9.04
C GLY A 408 3.25 4.47 8.00
N MET A 409 3.73 3.44 7.31
CA MET A 409 4.63 3.53 6.17
C MET A 409 4.08 2.82 4.93
N HIS A 410 4.40 3.34 3.75
CA HIS A 410 4.03 2.81 2.44
C HIS A 410 5.31 2.59 1.63
N LEU A 411 5.67 1.33 1.41
CA LEU A 411 6.96 0.97 0.81
C LEU A 411 6.79 0.21 -0.52
N GLU A 412 7.77 0.41 -1.40
CA GLU A 412 7.99 -0.48 -2.55
C GLU A 412 9.14 -1.42 -2.18
N LEU A 413 8.84 -2.71 -2.03
CA LEU A 413 9.76 -3.73 -1.51
C LEU A 413 9.55 -5.08 -2.19
N THR A 414 10.60 -5.90 -2.16
CA THR A 414 10.56 -7.33 -2.51
C THR A 414 11.42 -8.11 -1.53
N GLY A 415 11.05 -9.37 -1.23
CA GLY A 415 11.90 -10.27 -0.47
C GLY A 415 13.01 -10.92 -1.31
N ASP A 416 13.12 -10.54 -2.59
CA ASP A 416 14.22 -10.97 -3.45
C ASP A 416 15.48 -10.13 -3.18
N ALA A 417 16.66 -10.72 -3.36
CA ALA A 417 17.96 -10.06 -3.21
C ALA A 417 18.30 -9.16 -4.41
N VAL A 418 17.45 -8.18 -4.69
CA VAL A 418 17.62 -7.23 -5.80
C VAL A 418 18.63 -6.14 -5.47
N THR A 419 19.24 -5.56 -6.49
CA THR A 419 20.14 -4.41 -6.38
C THR A 419 19.50 -3.20 -7.07
N GLU A 420 18.43 -2.68 -6.45
CA GLU A 420 17.61 -1.61 -7.04
C GLU A 420 17.79 -0.26 -6.33
N CYS A 421 17.92 -0.26 -5.00
CA CYS A 421 18.22 0.94 -4.20
C CYS A 421 19.67 0.93 -3.72
N LEU A 422 20.32 2.09 -3.73
CA LEU A 422 21.68 2.30 -3.26
C LEU A 422 21.75 2.32 -1.73
N GLY A 423 22.91 1.94 -1.19
CA GLY A 423 23.23 2.00 0.23
C GLY A 423 22.56 0.90 1.05
N GLY A 424 22.08 1.28 2.24
CA GLY A 424 21.72 0.33 3.28
C GLY A 424 22.96 -0.31 3.91
N SER A 425 22.72 -1.25 4.80
CA SER A 425 23.75 -1.96 5.56
C SER A 425 24.64 -2.84 4.70
N GLU A 426 24.17 -3.23 3.50
CA GLU A 426 24.98 -3.88 2.47
C GLU A 426 25.91 -2.92 1.73
N GLY A 427 25.64 -1.61 1.77
CA GLY A 427 26.46 -0.59 1.13
C GLY A 427 26.49 -0.68 -0.40
N LEU A 428 25.33 -0.94 -1.02
CA LEU A 428 25.21 -1.06 -2.48
C LEU A 428 25.58 0.26 -3.18
N ASP A 429 26.42 0.20 -4.20
CA ASP A 429 26.78 1.34 -5.04
C ASP A 429 26.11 1.30 -6.42
N GLU A 430 26.44 2.26 -7.28
CA GLU A 430 25.83 2.37 -8.61
C GLU A 430 26.27 1.24 -9.55
N ASP A 431 27.47 0.68 -9.36
CA ASP A 431 27.98 -0.43 -10.17
C ASP A 431 27.25 -1.74 -9.84
N ASP A 432 26.88 -1.91 -8.56
CA ASP A 432 26.11 -3.06 -8.07
C ASP A 432 24.70 -3.15 -8.68
N LEU A 433 24.12 -2.03 -9.14
CA LEU A 433 22.76 -2.02 -9.70
C LEU A 433 22.62 -3.02 -10.86
N SER A 434 23.64 -3.15 -11.69
CA SER A 434 23.62 -4.06 -12.84
C SER A 434 23.54 -5.55 -12.46
N THR A 435 23.83 -5.90 -11.21
CA THR A 435 23.89 -7.29 -10.73
C THR A 435 22.54 -7.98 -10.71
N ASN A 436 21.49 -7.32 -10.22
CA ASN A 436 20.16 -7.90 -10.05
C ASN A 436 19.03 -6.84 -10.01
N TYR A 437 19.02 -5.93 -10.99
CA TYR A 437 17.92 -4.97 -11.18
C TYR A 437 16.77 -5.64 -11.94
N THR A 438 15.64 -5.90 -11.26
CA THR A 438 14.54 -6.69 -11.84
C THR A 438 13.22 -5.94 -11.96
N SER A 439 13.11 -4.76 -11.33
CA SER A 439 11.94 -3.89 -11.49
C SER A 439 11.91 -3.25 -12.88
N PHE A 440 10.72 -3.27 -13.49
CA PHE A 440 10.47 -2.58 -14.77
C PHE A 440 9.89 -1.17 -14.59
N CYS A 441 9.77 -0.70 -13.35
CA CYS A 441 9.20 0.60 -13.02
C CYS A 441 10.14 1.37 -12.09
N ASP A 442 9.83 1.44 -10.80
CA ASP A 442 10.64 2.13 -9.80
C ASP A 442 11.43 1.12 -8.95
N PRO A 443 12.62 1.50 -8.46
CA PRO A 443 13.51 0.64 -7.67
C PRO A 443 12.91 0.29 -6.30
N ARG A 444 12.92 -0.98 -5.92
CA ARG A 444 12.38 -1.48 -4.64
C ARG A 444 13.48 -1.63 -3.59
N LEU A 445 13.09 -1.57 -2.32
CA LEU A 445 13.92 -2.07 -1.23
C LEU A 445 14.01 -3.60 -1.36
N ASN A 446 15.22 -4.14 -1.26
CA ASN A 446 15.39 -5.59 -1.08
C ASN A 446 15.03 -6.00 0.36
N GLU A 447 15.05 -7.31 0.63
CA GLU A 447 14.72 -7.87 1.95
C GLU A 447 15.49 -7.18 3.10
N LYS A 448 16.81 -7.05 2.94
CA LYS A 448 17.71 -6.53 3.97
C LYS A 448 17.48 -5.05 4.24
N GLN A 449 17.35 -4.25 3.19
CA GLN A 449 17.05 -2.82 3.30
C GLN A 449 15.67 -2.58 3.92
N ALA A 450 14.67 -3.39 3.56
CA ALA A 450 13.32 -3.28 4.13
C ALA A 450 13.32 -3.62 5.63
N LEU A 451 14.00 -4.70 6.04
CA LEU A 451 14.17 -5.06 7.46
C LEU A 451 14.94 -4.01 8.24
N GLU A 452 16.01 -3.48 7.67
CA GLU A 452 16.80 -2.39 8.25
C GLU A 452 15.92 -1.17 8.54
N LEU A 453 15.05 -0.78 7.60
CA LEU A 453 14.12 0.33 7.80
C LEU A 453 13.13 0.05 8.94
N ALA A 454 12.62 -1.18 9.06
CA ALA A 454 11.74 -1.57 10.18
C ALA A 454 12.46 -1.47 11.54
N PHE A 455 13.72 -1.90 11.63
CA PHE A 455 14.49 -1.78 12.86
C PHE A 455 14.76 -0.32 13.25
N LEU A 456 15.06 0.55 12.28
CA LEU A 456 15.29 1.97 12.54
C LEU A 456 14.02 2.66 13.08
N VAL A 457 12.85 2.35 12.53
CA VAL A 457 11.57 2.85 13.04
C VAL A 457 11.28 2.28 14.43
N ALA A 458 11.54 0.99 14.66
CA ALA A 458 11.35 0.36 15.96
C ALA A 458 12.25 1.00 17.05
N ASP A 459 13.51 1.31 16.73
CA ASP A 459 14.43 2.01 17.62
C ASP A 459 13.96 3.44 17.93
N HIS A 460 13.43 4.16 16.93
CA HIS A 460 12.84 5.48 17.15
C HIS A 460 11.77 5.44 18.26
N PHE A 461 10.73 4.61 18.09
CA PHE A 461 9.64 4.50 19.06
C PHE A 461 10.10 3.97 20.43
N SER A 462 11.03 3.00 20.47
CA SER A 462 11.57 2.48 21.73
C SER A 462 12.26 3.56 22.56
N ARG A 463 13.00 4.48 21.91
CA ARG A 463 13.65 5.61 22.57
C ARG A 463 12.65 6.62 23.11
N GLU A 464 11.52 6.83 22.43
CA GLU A 464 10.46 7.72 22.90
C GLU A 464 9.81 7.19 24.17
N GLN A 465 9.44 5.90 24.18
CA GLN A 465 8.83 5.26 25.34
C GLN A 465 9.75 5.31 26.57
N LYS A 466 11.06 5.08 26.39
CA LYS A 466 12.04 5.18 27.48
C LYS A 466 12.07 6.59 28.09
N LYS A 467 11.97 7.64 27.26
CA LYS A 467 11.92 9.03 27.72
C LYS A 467 10.61 9.38 28.45
N GLU A 468 9.50 8.75 28.10
CA GLU A 468 8.21 8.95 28.79
C GLU A 468 8.14 8.19 30.12
N SER A 469 8.87 7.08 30.25
CA SER A 469 8.94 6.26 31.48
C SER A 469 10.00 6.72 32.49
N SER A 470 10.86 7.68 32.12
CA SER A 470 11.91 8.27 32.96
C SER A 470 11.49 9.65 33.43
#